data_AF-A0A6B0XPI3-F1
#
_entry.id   AF-A0A6B0XPI3-F1
#
_cell.length_a   1.000
_cell.length_b   1.000
_cell.length_c   1.000
_cell.angle_alpha   90.00
_cell.angle_beta   90.00
_cell.angle_gamma   90.00
#
_symmetry.space_group_name_H-M   'P 1'
#
loop_
_entity.id
_entity.type
_entity.pdbx_description
1 polymer ?
#
loop_
_entity_poly.entity_id
_entity_poly.type
_entity_poly.pdbx_seq_one_letter_code
_entity_poly.pdbx_strand_id
1 'polypeptide(L)'
;LRKLVENGNRVTVAYQTSGNIAVFDHEVRRYLDFLRRAAGIIDLGDAANLEGVLRSLEDRLARKEPGDVDPGVVQQLKRIIRETEATAAIESLGLSADRARFLNQPFYQTGEVRKNPITSEDVEIVAQLLEEVRPTIVFAAGDLSDPHGTHRMCLETVDAALAGYSGDPPWLWLYRGAWQEWDLDEATVFVPLSEAELRGKVQAIFRHESQKDSAPFPGPDPREFWQRVVERNRDTADRLAALGLPAYYAMEAYVTLRDGQRVEGPEIPTSSLADADGVIP
;
A
#
# COMPACT_ATOMS: atom_id res chain seq x y z
N LEU A 1 5.10 8.48 4.07
CA LEU A 1 6.22 8.26 3.11
C LEU A 1 6.93 9.56 2.72
N ARG A 2 6.31 10.49 2.00
CA ARG A 2 6.97 11.74 1.53
C ARG A 2 7.78 12.48 2.60
N LYS A 3 7.20 12.76 3.77
CA LYS A 3 7.90 13.40 4.90
C LYS A 3 9.17 12.66 5.32
N LEU A 4 9.15 11.32 5.31
CA LEU A 4 10.34 10.52 5.64
C LEU A 4 11.44 10.74 4.61
N VAL A 5 11.08 10.78 3.33
CA VAL A 5 12.01 11.04 2.21
C VAL A 5 12.59 12.45 2.32
N GLU A 6 11.75 13.47 2.53
CA GLU A 6 12.18 14.88 2.67
C GLU A 6 13.09 15.08 3.89
N ASN A 7 12.92 14.28 4.94
CA ASN A 7 13.78 14.28 6.13
C ASN A 7 15.07 13.45 5.95
N GLY A 8 15.36 12.93 4.75
CA GLY A 8 16.58 12.18 4.46
C GLY A 8 16.59 10.73 4.98
N ASN A 9 15.43 10.16 5.33
CA ASN A 9 15.36 8.78 5.78
C ASN A 9 15.57 7.81 4.61
N ARG A 10 16.23 6.68 4.88
CA ARG A 10 16.28 5.54 3.96
C ARG A 10 14.95 4.80 4.04
N VAL A 11 14.18 4.85 2.95
CA VAL A 11 12.86 4.21 2.86
C VAL A 11 12.89 3.14 1.78
N THR A 12 12.43 1.94 2.14
CA THR A 12 12.15 0.84 1.21
C THR A 12 10.64 0.58 1.25
N VAL A 13 10.02 0.37 0.08
CA VAL A 13 8.59 0.07 -0.03
C VAL A 13 8.44 -1.36 -0.53
N ALA A 14 7.94 -2.24 0.35
CA ALA A 14 7.72 -3.64 0.05
C ALA A 14 6.26 -3.88 -0.35
N TYR A 15 6.06 -4.35 -1.59
CA TYR A 15 4.78 -4.79 -2.10
C TYR A 15 4.70 -6.31 -1.92
N GLN A 16 3.97 -6.74 -0.89
CA GLN A 16 3.84 -8.16 -0.54
C GLN A 16 3.16 -8.96 -1.64
N THR A 17 2.08 -8.45 -2.24
CA THR A 17 1.30 -9.15 -3.25
C THR A 17 1.35 -8.45 -4.60
N SER A 18 1.11 -9.20 -5.68
CA SER A 18 1.12 -8.67 -7.06
C SER A 18 -0.07 -7.75 -7.34
N GLY A 19 -1.20 -7.94 -6.64
CA GLY A 19 -2.44 -7.21 -6.90
C GLY A 19 -3.04 -7.49 -8.28
N ASN A 20 -2.54 -8.50 -8.99
CA ASN A 20 -2.87 -8.77 -10.40
C ASN A 20 -4.36 -9.11 -10.61
N ILE A 21 -5.00 -9.79 -9.66
CA ILE A 21 -6.43 -10.12 -9.72
C ILE A 21 -7.35 -8.89 -9.70
N ALA A 22 -6.84 -7.73 -9.28
CA ALA A 22 -7.58 -6.46 -9.22
C ALA A 22 -7.41 -5.59 -10.48
N VAL A 23 -6.68 -6.08 -11.49
CA VAL A 23 -6.52 -5.39 -12.77
C VAL A 23 -7.55 -5.93 -13.75
N PHE A 24 -8.34 -5.04 -14.36
CA PHE A 24 -9.34 -5.43 -15.35
C PHE A 24 -8.72 -5.84 -16.69
N ASP A 25 -9.41 -6.70 -17.43
CA ASP A 25 -8.91 -7.19 -18.73
C ASP A 25 -8.77 -6.08 -19.79
N HIS A 26 -9.55 -4.99 -19.67
CA HIS A 26 -9.44 -3.86 -20.59
C HIS A 26 -8.11 -3.12 -20.43
N GLU A 27 -7.51 -3.12 -19.24
CA GLU A 27 -6.18 -2.56 -19.01
C GLU A 27 -5.13 -3.35 -19.77
N VAL A 28 -5.22 -4.68 -19.75
CA VAL A 28 -4.33 -5.53 -20.54
C VAL A 28 -4.48 -5.21 -22.03
N ARG A 29 -5.71 -5.11 -22.55
CA ARG A 29 -5.97 -4.74 -23.95
C ARG A 29 -5.38 -3.38 -24.32
N ARG A 30 -5.46 -2.39 -23.42
CA ARG A 30 -4.85 -1.04 -23.59
C ARG A 30 -3.34 -1.15 -23.80
N TYR A 31 -2.64 -1.97 -23.01
CA TYR A 31 -1.20 -2.18 -23.16
C TYR A 31 -0.83 -3.03 -24.39
N LEU A 32 -1.65 -4.00 -24.80
CA LEU A 32 -1.44 -4.73 -26.05
C LEU A 32 -1.53 -3.80 -27.27
N ASP A 33 -2.50 -2.88 -27.29
CA ASP A 33 -2.60 -1.84 -28.34
C ASP A 33 -1.40 -0.87 -28.31
N PHE A 34 -0.94 -0.48 -27.12
CA PHE A 34 0.28 0.32 -26.97
C PHE A 34 1.49 -0.38 -27.61
N LEU A 35 1.73 -1.66 -27.29
CA LEU A 35 2.84 -2.43 -27.87
C LEU A 35 2.75 -2.52 -29.40
N ARG A 36 1.55 -2.77 -29.92
CA ARG A 36 1.28 -2.81 -31.37
C ARG A 36 1.66 -1.50 -32.06
N ARG A 37 1.30 -0.36 -31.46
CA ARG A 37 1.63 0.98 -32.00
C ARG A 37 3.11 1.30 -31.85
N ALA A 38 3.69 0.95 -30.70
CA ALA A 38 5.10 1.19 -30.40
C ALA A 38 6.02 0.42 -31.35
N ALA A 39 5.64 -0.80 -31.77
CA ALA A 39 6.38 -1.59 -32.75
C ALA A 39 6.56 -0.88 -34.12
N GLY A 40 5.71 0.10 -34.44
CA GLY A 40 5.88 0.94 -35.63
C GLY A 40 6.87 2.10 -35.46
N ILE A 41 7.37 2.32 -34.25
CA ILE A 41 8.22 3.47 -33.87
C ILE A 41 9.59 3.01 -33.37
N ILE A 42 9.61 1.95 -32.58
CA ILE A 42 10.82 1.37 -31.98
C ILE A 42 10.98 -0.10 -32.39
N ASP A 43 12.22 -0.55 -32.51
CA ASP A 43 12.52 -1.94 -32.83
C ASP A 43 12.22 -2.84 -31.63
N LEU A 44 11.10 -3.56 -31.71
CA LEU A 44 10.66 -4.57 -30.75
C LEU A 44 10.90 -6.00 -31.26
N GLY A 45 11.72 -6.17 -32.30
CA GLY A 45 11.98 -7.44 -32.97
C GLY A 45 11.02 -7.73 -34.11
N ASP A 46 10.78 -9.02 -34.38
CA ASP A 46 9.95 -9.46 -35.49
C ASP A 46 8.49 -9.04 -35.32
N ALA A 47 8.07 -8.04 -36.10
CA ALA A 47 6.72 -7.47 -36.08
C ALA A 47 5.61 -8.50 -36.40
N ALA A 48 5.87 -9.47 -37.29
CA ALA A 48 4.88 -10.48 -37.64
C ALA A 48 4.67 -11.47 -36.48
N ASN A 49 5.76 -11.87 -35.83
CA ASN A 49 5.71 -12.69 -34.62
C ASN A 49 5.00 -11.94 -33.48
N LEU A 50 5.33 -10.66 -33.24
CA LEU A 50 4.68 -9.84 -32.22
C LEU A 50 3.17 -9.76 -32.45
N GLU A 51 2.72 -9.44 -33.66
CA GLU A 51 1.29 -9.37 -33.98
C GLU A 51 0.58 -10.74 -33.84
N GLY A 52 1.29 -11.84 -34.08
CA GLY A 52 0.80 -13.19 -33.76
C GLY A 52 0.57 -13.41 -32.26
N VAL A 53 1.54 -12.99 -31.43
CA VAL A 53 1.45 -13.09 -29.97
C VAL A 53 0.33 -12.21 -29.42
N LEU A 54 0.25 -10.94 -29.85
CA LEU A 54 -0.78 -10.00 -29.39
C LEU A 54 -2.19 -10.52 -29.70
N ARG A 55 -2.44 -10.99 -30.93
CA ARG A 55 -3.73 -11.57 -31.32
C ARG A 55 -4.07 -12.81 -30.50
N SER A 56 -3.09 -13.67 -30.23
CA SER A 56 -3.32 -14.86 -29.40
C SER A 56 -3.77 -14.50 -27.97
N LEU A 57 -3.21 -13.43 -27.39
CA LEU A 57 -3.62 -12.92 -26.09
C LEU A 57 -5.03 -12.31 -26.12
N GLU A 58 -5.32 -11.51 -27.15
CA GLU A 58 -6.65 -10.92 -27.36
C GLU A 58 -7.73 -12.00 -27.51
N ASP A 59 -7.47 -13.04 -28.31
CA ASP A 59 -8.37 -14.19 -28.48
C ASP A 59 -8.63 -14.92 -27.16
N ARG A 60 -7.60 -15.12 -26.34
CA ARG A 60 -7.74 -15.74 -25.01
C ARG A 60 -8.60 -14.89 -24.09
N LEU A 61 -8.38 -13.57 -24.07
CA LEU A 61 -9.18 -12.63 -23.29
C LEU A 61 -10.63 -12.52 -23.80
N ALA A 62 -10.87 -12.72 -25.09
CA ALA A 62 -12.20 -12.65 -25.70
C ALA A 62 -13.06 -13.90 -25.43
N ARG A 63 -12.42 -15.07 -25.24
CA ARG A 63 -13.10 -16.34 -24.94
C ARG A 63 -13.37 -16.56 -23.46
N LYS A 64 -12.80 -15.73 -22.59
CA LYS A 64 -12.90 -15.83 -21.14
C LYS A 64 -14.29 -15.40 -20.66
N GLU A 65 -14.89 -16.15 -19.75
CA GLU A 65 -16.14 -15.77 -19.08
C GLU A 65 -15.86 -14.94 -17.81
N PRO A 66 -16.80 -14.07 -17.38
CA PRO A 66 -16.69 -13.38 -16.10
C PRO A 66 -16.52 -14.37 -14.93
N GLY A 67 -15.44 -14.23 -14.16
CA GLY A 67 -15.13 -15.10 -13.03
C GLY A 67 -14.09 -16.19 -13.31
N ASP A 68 -13.74 -16.42 -14.58
CA ASP A 68 -12.65 -17.33 -14.93
C ASP A 68 -11.30 -16.82 -14.41
N VAL A 69 -10.43 -17.78 -14.05
CA VAL A 69 -9.04 -17.49 -13.74
C VAL A 69 -8.32 -17.03 -15.00
N ASP A 70 -7.56 -15.94 -14.88
CA ASP A 70 -6.77 -15.43 -15.99
C ASP A 70 -5.73 -16.45 -16.47
N PRO A 71 -5.49 -16.58 -17.79
CA PRO A 71 -4.34 -17.33 -18.28
C PRO A 71 -3.05 -16.84 -17.64
N GLY A 72 -2.10 -17.74 -17.33
CA GLY A 72 -0.88 -17.37 -16.60
C GLY A 72 -0.15 -16.16 -17.20
N VAL A 73 -0.04 -16.06 -18.52
CA VAL A 73 0.56 -14.90 -19.20
C VAL A 73 -0.20 -13.59 -18.93
N VAL A 74 -1.53 -13.62 -18.86
CA VAL A 74 -2.36 -12.45 -18.53
C VAL A 74 -2.14 -12.04 -17.07
N GLN A 75 -2.06 -13.01 -16.14
CA GLN A 75 -1.74 -12.74 -14.74
C GLN A 75 -0.37 -12.05 -14.59
N GLN A 76 0.63 -12.46 -15.37
CA GLN A 76 1.96 -11.83 -15.37
C GLN A 76 1.92 -10.41 -15.94
N LEU A 77 1.18 -10.17 -17.02
CA LEU A 77 1.00 -8.82 -17.58
C LEU A 77 0.29 -7.89 -16.59
N LYS A 78 -0.78 -8.36 -15.94
CA LYS A 78 -1.48 -7.61 -14.89
C LYS A 78 -0.57 -7.28 -13.71
N ARG A 79 0.31 -8.20 -13.30
CA ARG A 79 1.35 -7.91 -12.31
C ARG A 79 2.27 -6.79 -12.79
N ILE A 80 2.82 -6.87 -14.00
CA ILE A 80 3.75 -5.86 -14.54
C ILE A 80 3.10 -4.47 -14.58
N ILE A 81 1.81 -4.38 -14.94
CA ILE A 81 1.05 -3.13 -14.90
C ILE A 81 1.08 -2.54 -13.48
N ARG A 82 0.72 -3.34 -12.48
CA ARG A 82 0.71 -2.94 -11.06
C ARG A 82 2.10 -2.54 -10.55
N GLU A 83 3.14 -3.26 -10.92
CA GLU A 83 4.53 -2.97 -10.53
C GLU A 83 5.03 -1.65 -11.14
N THR A 84 4.65 -1.38 -12.40
CA THR A 84 4.99 -0.13 -13.10
C THR A 84 4.29 1.06 -12.44
N GLU A 85 3.00 0.92 -12.14
CA GLU A 85 2.22 1.94 -11.42
C GLU A 85 2.76 2.21 -10.01
N ALA A 86 3.09 1.15 -9.27
CA ALA A 86 3.70 1.23 -7.95
C ALA A 86 5.04 1.97 -7.97
N THR A 87 5.88 1.66 -8.95
CA THR A 87 7.16 2.36 -9.17
C THR A 87 6.93 3.85 -9.44
N ALA A 88 6.03 4.18 -10.37
CA ALA A 88 5.70 5.58 -10.69
C ALA A 88 5.13 6.33 -9.47
N ALA A 89 4.36 5.65 -8.62
CA ALA A 89 3.82 6.22 -7.38
C ALA A 89 4.93 6.63 -6.42
N ILE A 90 5.88 5.73 -6.13
CA ILE A 90 6.99 6.04 -5.20
C ILE A 90 7.94 7.08 -5.77
N GLU A 91 8.15 7.11 -7.09
CA GLU A 91 8.95 8.13 -7.77
C GLU A 91 8.34 9.53 -7.62
N SER A 92 7.02 9.63 -7.70
CA SER A 92 6.32 10.89 -7.43
C SER A 92 6.48 11.40 -5.98
N LEU A 93 6.92 10.54 -5.06
CA LEU A 93 7.23 10.87 -3.67
C LEU A 93 8.72 11.11 -3.41
N GLY A 94 9.57 11.08 -4.45
CA GLY A 94 11.00 11.32 -4.36
C GLY A 94 11.85 10.07 -4.08
N LEU A 95 11.28 8.86 -4.19
CA LEU A 95 12.03 7.61 -4.13
C LEU A 95 12.50 7.19 -5.53
N SER A 96 13.57 6.43 -5.61
CA SER A 96 14.00 5.79 -6.86
C SER A 96 13.33 4.43 -7.03
N ALA A 97 13.24 3.94 -8.28
CA ALA A 97 12.63 2.64 -8.59
C ALA A 97 13.27 1.47 -7.83
N ASP A 98 14.58 1.52 -7.54
CA ASP A 98 15.28 0.53 -6.72
C ASP A 98 14.88 0.54 -5.24
N ARG A 99 13.93 1.37 -4.82
CA ARG A 99 13.30 1.32 -3.49
C ARG A 99 12.02 0.51 -3.46
N ALA A 100 11.45 0.17 -4.62
CA ALA A 100 10.38 -0.81 -4.70
C ALA A 100 10.94 -2.22 -4.53
N ARG A 101 10.29 -3.03 -3.70
CA ARG A 101 10.56 -4.46 -3.55
C ARG A 101 9.26 -5.21 -3.80
N PHE A 102 9.20 -5.99 -4.87
CA PHE A 102 8.02 -6.78 -5.22
C PHE A 102 8.24 -8.22 -4.75
N LEU A 103 7.60 -8.57 -3.63
CA LEU A 103 7.83 -9.85 -2.95
C LEU A 103 7.07 -11.00 -3.58
N ASN A 104 5.96 -10.71 -4.25
CA ASN A 104 5.14 -11.69 -4.97
C ASN A 104 4.80 -12.93 -4.10
N GLN A 105 4.34 -12.67 -2.87
CA GLN A 105 4.14 -13.68 -1.84
C GLN A 105 3.36 -14.92 -2.36
N PRO A 106 3.90 -16.14 -2.16
CA PRO A 106 3.30 -17.40 -2.61
C PRO A 106 1.81 -17.55 -2.28
N PHE A 107 1.38 -17.13 -1.08
CA PHE A 107 -0.01 -17.26 -0.64
C PHE A 107 -1.02 -16.57 -1.59
N TYR A 108 -0.57 -15.57 -2.34
CA TYR A 108 -1.38 -14.76 -3.26
C TYR A 108 -1.31 -15.23 -4.72
N GLN A 109 -0.34 -16.06 -5.11
CA GLN A 109 -0.12 -16.45 -6.50
C GLN A 109 -1.05 -17.58 -6.97
N THR A 110 -2.34 -17.52 -6.60
CA THR A 110 -3.36 -18.52 -6.97
C THR A 110 -4.08 -18.17 -8.26
N GLY A 111 -4.16 -16.88 -8.61
CA GLY A 111 -5.01 -16.37 -9.68
C GLY A 111 -6.50 -16.31 -9.32
N GLU A 112 -6.85 -16.69 -8.09
CA GLU A 112 -8.22 -16.73 -7.57
C GLU A 112 -8.45 -15.61 -6.54
N VAL A 113 -9.73 -15.28 -6.28
CA VAL A 113 -10.10 -14.35 -5.19
C VAL A 113 -9.71 -14.93 -3.82
N ARG A 114 -9.79 -16.25 -3.67
CA ARG A 114 -9.37 -16.96 -2.47
C ARG A 114 -7.86 -17.19 -2.50
N LYS A 115 -7.22 -16.89 -1.38
CA LYS A 115 -5.77 -17.04 -1.18
C LYS A 115 -5.49 -18.38 -0.51
N ASN A 116 -4.28 -18.89 -0.74
CA ASN A 116 -3.75 -20.01 0.02
C ASN A 116 -3.42 -19.55 1.45
N PRO A 117 -3.42 -20.45 2.44
CA PRO A 117 -2.84 -20.15 3.75
C PRO A 117 -1.38 -19.70 3.63
N ILE A 118 -0.94 -18.84 4.54
CA ILE A 118 0.48 -18.44 4.66
C ILE A 118 1.31 -19.68 4.99
N THR A 119 2.49 -19.77 4.40
CA THR A 119 3.48 -20.83 4.63
C THR A 119 4.79 -20.25 5.19
N SER A 120 5.73 -21.12 5.54
CA SER A 120 7.07 -20.69 5.97
C SER A 120 7.82 -19.93 4.88
N GLU A 121 7.56 -20.22 3.61
CA GLU A 121 8.18 -19.54 2.47
C GLU A 121 7.79 -18.05 2.45
N ASP A 122 6.51 -17.75 2.70
CA ASP A 122 6.01 -16.37 2.75
C ASP A 122 6.69 -15.55 3.86
N VAL A 123 6.90 -16.19 5.02
CA VAL A 123 7.58 -15.59 6.19
C VAL A 123 9.06 -15.37 5.88
N GLU A 124 9.71 -16.35 5.26
CA GLU A 124 11.13 -16.27 4.91
C GLU A 124 11.43 -15.12 3.95
N ILE A 125 10.58 -14.90 2.94
CA ILE A 125 10.73 -13.78 2.00
C ILE A 125 10.73 -12.42 2.72
N VAL A 126 9.82 -12.23 3.69
CA VAL A 126 9.78 -10.99 4.48
C VAL A 126 10.95 -10.90 5.45
N ALA A 127 11.32 -12.00 6.09
CA ALA A 127 12.45 -12.05 7.02
C ALA A 127 13.77 -11.69 6.33
N GLN A 128 14.01 -12.21 5.11
CA GLN A 128 15.18 -11.87 4.30
C GLN A 128 15.23 -10.37 4.00
N LEU A 129 14.09 -9.75 3.65
CA LEU A 129 14.04 -8.31 3.40
C LEU A 129 14.30 -7.50 4.68
N LEU A 130 13.74 -7.91 5.82
CA LEU A 130 13.98 -7.25 7.11
C LEU A 130 15.47 -7.29 7.47
N GLU A 131 16.15 -8.41 7.24
CA GLU A 131 17.59 -8.53 7.47
C GLU A 131 18.44 -7.72 6.48
N GLU A 132 18.03 -7.62 5.22
CA GLU A 132 18.69 -6.75 4.23
C GLU A 132 18.57 -5.27 4.64
N VAL A 133 17.37 -4.83 5.01
CA VAL A 133 17.05 -3.41 5.21
C VAL A 133 17.46 -2.91 6.60
N ARG A 134 17.43 -3.80 7.61
CA ARG A 134 17.65 -3.50 9.03
C ARG A 134 16.81 -2.30 9.52
N PRO A 135 15.47 -2.35 9.41
CA PRO A 135 14.62 -1.19 9.67
C PRO A 135 14.61 -0.79 11.14
N THR A 136 14.41 0.51 11.40
CA THR A 136 14.07 1.04 12.73
C THR A 136 12.56 1.17 12.93
N ILE A 137 11.83 1.37 11.82
CA ILE A 137 10.37 1.47 11.77
C ILE A 137 9.87 0.67 10.57
N VAL A 138 8.87 -0.17 10.79
CA VAL A 138 8.11 -0.90 9.77
C VAL A 138 6.70 -0.31 9.73
N PHE A 139 6.23 0.07 8.54
CA PHE A 139 4.83 0.48 8.34
C PHE A 139 4.07 -0.68 7.71
N ALA A 140 2.92 -1.05 8.27
CA ALA A 140 2.08 -2.12 7.75
C ALA A 140 0.60 -1.73 7.76
N ALA A 141 -0.20 -2.38 6.91
CA ALA A 141 -1.64 -2.17 6.89
C ALA A 141 -2.27 -2.91 8.08
N GLY A 142 -2.75 -2.17 9.08
CA GLY A 142 -3.52 -2.68 10.21
C GLY A 142 -5.01 -2.87 9.91
N ASP A 143 -5.39 -2.82 8.63
CA ASP A 143 -6.77 -2.88 8.20
C ASP A 143 -7.31 -4.31 8.15
N LEU A 144 -7.58 -4.87 9.33
CA LEU A 144 -8.09 -6.24 9.50
C LEU A 144 -9.54 -6.43 9.02
N SER A 145 -10.22 -5.33 8.71
CA SER A 145 -11.57 -5.28 8.15
C SER A 145 -11.58 -5.48 6.62
N ASP A 146 -10.41 -5.69 5.99
CA ASP A 146 -10.29 -5.96 4.56
C ASP A 146 -11.22 -7.13 4.15
N PRO A 147 -12.22 -6.89 3.25
CA PRO A 147 -13.16 -7.91 2.82
C PRO A 147 -12.48 -9.09 2.11
N HIS A 148 -11.24 -8.90 1.63
CA HIS A 148 -10.48 -9.92 0.92
C HIS A 148 -9.46 -10.65 1.80
N GLY A 149 -9.35 -10.30 3.07
CA GLY A 149 -8.44 -10.88 4.07
C GLY A 149 -6.95 -10.73 3.76
N THR A 150 -6.58 -10.02 2.69
CA THR A 150 -5.19 -9.95 2.21
C THR A 150 -4.34 -9.10 3.14
N HIS A 151 -4.88 -7.99 3.67
CA HIS A 151 -4.16 -7.18 4.66
C HIS A 151 -3.85 -7.96 5.94
N ARG A 152 -4.80 -8.77 6.43
CA ARG A 152 -4.60 -9.64 7.58
C ARG A 152 -3.46 -10.62 7.34
N MET A 153 -3.47 -11.32 6.20
CA MET A 153 -2.43 -12.29 5.88
C MET A 153 -1.06 -11.63 5.71
N CYS A 154 -1.04 -10.44 5.11
CA CYS A 154 0.18 -9.64 4.98
C CYS A 154 0.75 -9.26 6.35
N LEU A 155 -0.09 -8.79 7.27
CA LEU A 155 0.32 -8.42 8.62
C LEU A 155 0.79 -9.65 9.43
N GLU A 156 0.06 -10.76 9.38
CA GLU A 156 0.47 -12.03 10.01
C GLU A 156 1.85 -12.49 9.53
N THR A 157 2.14 -12.32 8.24
CA THR A 157 3.47 -12.64 7.68
C THR A 157 4.56 -11.70 8.21
N VAL A 158 4.26 -10.40 8.35
CA VAL A 158 5.18 -9.41 8.93
C VAL A 158 5.47 -9.72 10.39
N ASP A 159 4.43 -10.02 11.19
CA ASP A 159 4.58 -10.36 12.61
C ASP A 159 5.41 -11.64 12.79
N ALA A 160 5.13 -12.67 11.99
CA ALA A 160 5.90 -13.92 12.02
C ALA A 160 7.38 -13.71 11.64
N ALA A 161 7.65 -12.84 10.67
CA ALA A 161 9.02 -12.50 10.27
C ALA A 161 9.76 -11.68 11.33
N LEU A 162 9.06 -10.73 11.97
CA LEU A 162 9.61 -9.92 13.07
C LEU A 162 9.94 -10.77 14.31
N ALA A 163 9.18 -11.83 14.58
CA ALA A 163 9.46 -12.74 15.69
C ALA A 163 10.83 -13.45 15.56
N GLY A 164 11.33 -13.61 14.34
CA GLY A 164 12.64 -14.20 14.04
C GLY A 164 13.73 -13.18 13.67
N TYR A 165 13.44 -11.88 13.72
CA TYR A 165 14.37 -10.84 13.31
C TYR A 165 15.54 -10.71 14.29
N SER A 166 16.77 -10.68 13.77
CA SER A 166 17.99 -10.70 14.58
C SER A 166 18.46 -9.32 15.08
N GLY A 167 17.84 -8.24 14.61
CA GLY A 167 18.16 -6.87 14.99
C GLY A 167 17.38 -6.40 16.21
N ASP A 168 17.63 -5.14 16.59
CA ASP A 168 16.79 -4.48 17.58
C ASP A 168 15.34 -4.42 17.07
N PRO A 169 14.35 -4.82 17.88
CA PRO A 169 12.96 -4.84 17.45
C PRO A 169 12.52 -3.47 16.91
N PRO A 170 12.14 -3.37 15.62
CA PRO A 170 11.69 -2.12 15.05
C PRO A 170 10.33 -1.73 15.63
N TRP A 171 10.01 -0.44 15.53
CA TRP A 171 8.65 0.00 15.74
C TRP A 171 7.77 -0.51 14.60
N LEU A 172 6.57 -1.00 14.91
CA LEU A 172 5.58 -1.37 13.91
C LEU A 172 4.43 -0.35 13.92
N TRP A 173 4.29 0.41 12.84
CA TRP A 173 3.29 1.47 12.68
C TRP A 173 2.19 0.99 11.74
N LEU A 174 1.00 0.80 12.30
CA LEU A 174 -0.17 0.31 11.60
C LEU A 174 -1.00 1.46 11.06
N TYR A 175 -1.17 1.51 9.74
CA TYR A 175 -2.07 2.44 9.05
C TYR A 175 -3.33 1.73 8.56
N ARG A 176 -4.40 2.48 8.30
CA ARG A 176 -5.62 1.96 7.67
C ARG A 176 -5.77 2.35 6.20
N GLY A 177 -6.50 1.53 5.45
CA GLY A 177 -6.88 1.80 4.06
C GLY A 177 -7.98 2.87 3.96
N ALA A 178 -8.31 3.31 2.74
CA ALA A 178 -9.24 4.44 2.52
C ALA A 178 -10.68 4.23 3.04
N TRP A 179 -11.04 3.02 3.48
CA TRP A 179 -12.40 2.67 3.90
C TRP A 179 -12.71 3.00 5.36
N GLN A 180 -11.71 2.96 6.23
CA GLN A 180 -11.86 3.18 7.66
C GLN A 180 -10.61 3.87 8.18
N GLU A 181 -10.75 4.78 9.14
CA GLU A 181 -9.61 5.30 9.91
C GLU A 181 -9.63 4.71 11.32
N TRP A 182 -8.48 4.77 12.00
CA TRP A 182 -8.45 4.54 13.45
C TRP A 182 -9.33 5.54 14.20
N ASP A 183 -10.02 5.07 15.24
CA ASP A 183 -10.67 5.97 16.19
C ASP A 183 -9.63 6.77 16.98
N LEU A 184 -10.03 7.95 17.47
CA LEU A 184 -9.08 8.90 18.07
C LEU A 184 -8.43 8.37 19.35
N ASP A 185 -9.14 7.54 20.11
CA ASP A 185 -8.67 6.85 21.32
C ASP A 185 -7.88 5.57 21.02
N GLU A 186 -8.00 5.03 19.80
CA GLU A 186 -7.19 3.90 19.32
C GLU A 186 -5.87 4.36 18.70
N ALA A 187 -5.84 5.48 17.98
CA ALA A 187 -4.62 6.00 17.39
C ALA A 187 -3.61 6.41 18.48
N THR A 188 -2.34 6.06 18.30
CA THR A 188 -1.24 6.45 19.22
C THR A 188 -0.40 7.58 18.67
N VAL A 189 -0.38 7.75 17.34
CA VAL A 189 0.36 8.82 16.67
C VAL A 189 -0.53 9.45 15.59
N PHE A 190 -0.59 10.78 15.61
CA PHE A 190 -1.18 11.58 14.54
C PHE A 190 -0.08 12.34 13.82
N VAL A 191 -0.05 12.24 12.49
CA VAL A 191 0.92 12.95 11.65
C VAL A 191 0.18 14.05 10.89
N PRO A 192 0.45 15.33 11.17
CA PRO A 192 -0.21 16.43 10.49
C PRO A 192 0.27 16.57 9.05
N LEU A 193 -0.66 16.89 8.16
CA LEU A 193 -0.45 17.12 6.73
C LEU A 193 -0.87 18.56 6.38
N SER A 194 0.03 19.28 5.71
CA SER A 194 -0.31 20.50 4.98
C SER A 194 -1.14 20.19 3.74
N GLU A 195 -1.74 21.21 3.14
CA GLU A 195 -2.45 21.07 1.87
C GLU A 195 -1.55 20.52 0.76
N ALA A 196 -0.31 21.00 0.66
CA ALA A 196 0.64 20.55 -0.34
C ALA A 196 0.99 19.05 -0.16
N GLU A 197 1.09 18.58 1.08
CA GLU A 197 1.36 17.18 1.39
C GLU A 197 0.16 16.29 1.07
N LEU A 198 -1.06 16.71 1.42
CA LEU A 198 -2.27 15.97 1.06
C LEU A 198 -2.44 15.92 -0.48
N ARG A 199 -2.17 17.02 -1.18
CA ARG A 199 -2.18 17.05 -2.64
C ARG A 199 -1.13 16.10 -3.23
N GLY A 200 0.07 16.05 -2.65
CA GLY A 200 1.10 15.08 -3.03
C GLY A 200 0.64 13.63 -2.84
N LYS A 201 -0.02 13.31 -1.73
CA LYS A 201 -0.62 11.99 -1.47
C LYS A 201 -1.65 11.63 -2.55
N VAL A 202 -2.52 12.56 -2.92
CA VAL A 202 -3.51 12.37 -4.00
C VAL A 202 -2.83 12.12 -5.35
N GLN A 203 -1.77 12.86 -5.67
CA GLN A 203 -1.01 12.64 -6.91
C GLN A 203 -0.36 11.26 -6.98
N ALA A 204 0.13 10.73 -5.86
CA ALA A 204 0.67 9.38 -5.79
C ALA A 204 -0.43 8.31 -5.96
N ILE A 205 -1.62 8.52 -5.37
CA ILE A 205 -2.79 7.68 -5.62
C ILE A 205 -3.12 7.66 -7.12
N PHE A 206 -3.02 8.82 -7.79
CA PHE A 206 -3.26 8.89 -9.22
C PHE A 206 -2.24 8.14 -10.10
N ARG A 207 -1.13 7.65 -9.57
CA ARG A 207 -0.20 6.81 -10.34
C ARG A 207 -0.67 5.36 -10.45
N HIS A 208 -1.62 4.94 -9.62
CA HIS A 208 -2.26 3.61 -9.68
C HIS A 208 -3.47 3.61 -10.62
N GLU A 209 -3.23 3.85 -11.91
CA GLU A 209 -4.31 4.07 -12.91
C GLU A 209 -5.30 2.92 -13.01
N SER A 210 -4.81 1.68 -13.09
CA SER A 210 -5.62 0.47 -13.20
C SER A 210 -6.54 0.22 -11.99
N GLN A 211 -6.38 1.03 -10.93
CA GLN A 211 -7.08 0.92 -9.65
C GLN A 211 -8.00 2.11 -9.36
N LYS A 212 -8.07 3.09 -10.28
CA LYS A 212 -8.85 4.32 -10.11
C LYS A 212 -10.34 4.12 -10.36
N ASP A 213 -10.68 3.26 -11.33
CA ASP A 213 -12.06 2.96 -11.65
C ASP A 213 -12.77 2.40 -10.40
N SER A 214 -14.11 2.39 -10.43
CA SER A 214 -14.94 1.80 -9.37
C SER A 214 -14.25 0.54 -8.88
N ALA A 215 -13.88 0.52 -7.59
CA ALA A 215 -13.14 -0.59 -7.01
C ALA A 215 -13.75 -1.90 -7.52
N PRO A 216 -12.97 -2.95 -7.86
CA PRO A 216 -13.52 -4.19 -8.42
C PRO A 216 -14.71 -4.75 -7.63
N PHE A 217 -14.82 -4.35 -6.36
CA PHE A 217 -15.98 -4.53 -5.50
C PHE A 217 -16.31 -3.18 -4.81
N PRO A 218 -17.09 -2.29 -5.45
CA PRO A 218 -17.45 -1.03 -4.81
C PRO A 218 -18.47 -1.35 -3.71
N GLY A 219 -18.16 -0.99 -2.47
CA GLY A 219 -19.16 -0.91 -1.42
C GLY A 219 -20.27 0.10 -1.77
N PRO A 220 -21.20 0.39 -0.85
CA PRO A 220 -22.30 1.33 -1.11
C PRO A 220 -21.84 2.78 -1.33
N ASP A 221 -20.57 3.08 -1.08
CA ASP A 221 -19.99 4.41 -1.21
C ASP A 221 -19.48 4.67 -2.65
N PRO A 222 -20.13 5.58 -3.42
CA PRO A 222 -19.81 5.83 -4.82
C PRO A 222 -18.54 6.68 -5.02
N ARG A 223 -17.93 7.19 -3.95
CA ARG A 223 -16.74 8.04 -4.04
C ARG A 223 -15.55 7.29 -4.63
N GLU A 224 -14.67 8.03 -5.30
CA GLU A 224 -13.38 7.52 -5.75
C GLU A 224 -12.43 7.34 -4.55
N PHE A 225 -11.42 6.47 -4.69
CA PHE A 225 -10.49 6.16 -3.62
C PHE A 225 -9.81 7.41 -3.04
N TRP A 226 -9.37 8.34 -3.90
CA TRP A 226 -8.70 9.57 -3.46
C TRP A 226 -9.64 10.51 -2.68
N GLN A 227 -10.93 10.55 -3.02
CA GLN A 227 -11.93 11.37 -2.32
C GLN A 227 -12.12 10.87 -0.89
N ARG A 228 -12.24 9.55 -0.72
CA ARG A 228 -12.29 8.91 0.59
C ARG A 228 -11.06 9.26 1.42
N VAL A 229 -9.86 9.17 0.84
CA VAL A 229 -8.60 9.52 1.53
C VAL A 229 -8.59 10.99 1.98
N VAL A 230 -8.97 11.92 1.10
CA VAL A 230 -9.00 13.36 1.43
C VAL A 230 -9.98 13.66 2.55
N GLU A 231 -11.20 13.14 2.45
CA GLU A 231 -12.22 13.33 3.47
C GLU A 231 -11.80 12.73 4.80
N ARG A 232 -11.31 11.48 4.79
CA ARG A 232 -10.81 10.79 5.98
C ARG A 232 -9.73 11.60 6.70
N ASN A 233 -8.71 12.05 5.96
CA ASN A 233 -7.62 12.79 6.59
C ASN A 233 -8.06 14.17 7.11
N ARG A 234 -9.05 14.82 6.47
CA ARG A 234 -9.62 16.07 6.98
C ARG A 234 -10.50 15.83 8.21
N ASP A 235 -11.34 14.80 8.20
CA ASP A 235 -12.20 14.44 9.33
C ASP A 235 -11.37 14.14 10.59
N THR A 236 -10.26 13.41 10.48
CA THR A 236 -9.33 13.21 11.61
C THR A 236 -8.84 14.54 12.18
N ALA A 237 -8.44 15.48 11.32
CA ALA A 237 -7.96 16.79 11.76
C ALA A 237 -9.07 17.64 12.41
N ASP A 238 -10.27 17.65 11.82
CA ASP A 238 -11.43 18.39 12.29
C ASP A 238 -11.91 17.86 13.65
N ARG A 239 -11.97 16.52 13.82
CA ARG A 239 -12.34 15.89 15.10
C ARG A 239 -11.32 16.20 16.20
N LEU A 240 -10.02 16.19 15.91
CA LEU A 240 -8.99 16.57 16.88
C LEU A 240 -9.04 18.05 17.23
N ALA A 241 -9.28 18.92 16.25
CA ALA A 241 -9.48 20.35 16.49
C ALA A 241 -10.72 20.62 17.36
N ALA A 242 -11.82 19.89 17.15
CA ALA A 242 -13.02 19.98 17.97
C ALA A 242 -12.78 19.56 19.45
N LEU A 243 -11.77 18.72 19.71
CA LEU A 243 -11.32 18.36 21.06
C LEU A 243 -10.36 19.39 21.68
N GLY A 244 -10.03 20.48 20.97
CA GLY A 244 -9.17 21.56 21.45
C GLY A 244 -7.68 21.40 21.11
N LEU A 245 -7.32 20.43 20.27
CA LEU A 245 -5.96 20.32 19.74
C LEU A 245 -5.71 21.33 18.60
N PRO A 246 -4.44 21.63 18.26
CA PRO A 246 -4.15 22.56 17.17
C PRO A 246 -4.78 22.11 15.85
N ALA A 247 -5.36 23.06 15.12
CA ALA A 247 -5.97 22.80 13.83
C ALA A 247 -4.91 22.61 12.73
N TYR A 248 -5.02 21.51 11.99
CA TYR A 248 -4.21 21.23 10.81
C TYR A 248 -5.11 20.97 9.61
N TYR A 249 -4.58 21.11 8.40
CA TYR A 249 -5.36 20.93 7.17
C TYR A 249 -5.86 19.50 6.98
N ALA A 250 -5.05 18.52 7.41
CA ALA A 250 -5.37 17.11 7.39
C ALA A 250 -4.45 16.37 8.37
N MET A 251 -4.82 15.17 8.79
CA MET A 251 -4.01 14.30 9.65
C MET A 251 -4.11 12.85 9.21
N GLU A 252 -3.01 12.12 9.40
CA GLU A 252 -2.95 10.67 9.28
C GLU A 252 -2.83 10.03 10.66
N ALA A 253 -3.62 9.00 10.94
CA ALA A 253 -3.59 8.28 12.21
C ALA A 253 -2.82 6.96 12.09
N TYR A 254 -2.08 6.60 13.14
CA TYR A 254 -1.34 5.35 13.24
C TYR A 254 -1.52 4.73 14.62
N VAL A 255 -1.48 3.40 14.67
CA VAL A 255 -1.26 2.63 15.90
C VAL A 255 0.18 2.14 15.90
N THR A 256 0.92 2.41 16.97
CA THR A 256 2.34 2.06 17.09
C THR A 256 2.52 0.93 18.09
N LEU A 257 3.22 -0.11 17.66
CA LEU A 257 3.58 -1.27 18.46
C LEU A 257 5.10 -1.33 18.64
N ARG A 258 5.53 -1.86 19.79
CA ARG A 258 6.91 -2.25 20.08
C ARG A 258 6.87 -3.59 20.79
N ASP A 259 7.68 -4.55 20.34
CA ASP A 259 7.70 -5.93 20.86
C ASP A 259 6.31 -6.58 20.88
N GLY A 260 5.49 -6.30 19.86
CA GLY A 260 4.11 -6.79 19.74
C GLY A 260 3.11 -6.13 20.71
N GLN A 261 3.52 -5.14 21.50
CA GLN A 261 2.66 -4.42 22.43
C GLN A 261 2.38 -3.01 21.96
N ARG A 262 1.14 -2.54 22.16
CA ARG A 262 0.77 -1.15 21.89
C ARG A 262 1.57 -0.24 22.79
N VAL A 263 2.22 0.74 22.19
CA VAL A 263 2.93 1.76 22.95
C VAL A 263 1.91 2.79 23.39
N GLU A 264 1.61 2.77 24.68
CA GLU A 264 0.81 3.78 25.33
C GLU A 264 1.69 4.99 25.67
N GLY A 265 1.11 6.19 25.56
CA GLY A 265 1.76 7.38 26.12
C GLY A 265 1.93 7.21 27.62
N PRO A 266 2.96 7.82 28.25
CA PRO A 266 3.05 7.81 29.70
C PRO A 266 1.78 8.41 30.29
N GLU A 267 1.14 7.71 31.23
CA GLU A 267 0.11 8.35 32.06
C GLU A 267 0.78 9.49 32.84
N ILE A 268 0.33 10.72 32.59
CA ILE A 268 0.75 11.89 33.37
C ILE A 268 -0.40 12.19 34.32
N PRO A 269 -0.32 11.80 35.61
CA PRO A 269 -1.36 12.11 36.58
C PRO A 269 -1.55 13.62 36.64
N THR A 270 -2.78 14.12 36.69
CA THR A 270 -3.04 15.57 36.79
C THR A 270 -2.35 16.18 38.01
N SER A 271 -2.14 15.40 39.08
CA SER A 271 -1.35 15.81 40.25
C SER A 271 0.11 16.13 39.93
N SER A 272 0.72 15.42 38.97
CA SER A 272 2.12 15.68 38.55
C SER A 272 2.29 17.00 37.80
N LEU A 273 1.20 17.60 37.29
CA LEU A 273 1.21 18.94 36.69
C LEU A 273 1.20 20.05 37.75
N ALA A 274 0.79 19.74 38.99
CA ALA A 274 0.75 20.70 40.10
C ALA A 274 2.10 20.79 40.85
N ASP A 275 2.93 19.75 40.78
CA ASP A 275 4.24 19.68 41.45
C ASP A 275 5.38 20.34 40.63
N ALA A 276 5.09 20.81 39.41
CA ALA A 276 6.03 21.58 38.61
C ALA A 276 6.06 23.04 39.09
N ASP A 277 6.84 23.30 40.14
CA ASP A 277 7.26 24.64 40.55
C ASP A 277 7.99 25.35 39.39
N GLY A 278 7.23 26.05 38.54
CA GLY A 278 7.65 27.31 37.94
C GLY A 278 8.79 27.32 36.91
N VAL A 279 9.18 26.20 36.29
CA VAL A 279 10.12 26.24 35.16
C VAL A 279 9.57 25.43 33.99
N ILE A 280 8.89 26.14 33.08
CA ILE A 280 8.68 25.69 31.72
C ILE A 280 10.01 25.94 30.96
N PRO A 281 10.60 24.93 30.29
CA PRO A 281 11.77 25.14 29.43
C PRO A 281 11.47 25.97 28.18
#